data_AF-A0AB39BCS9-F1
#
_entry.id   AF-A0AB39BCS9-F1
#
_cell.length_a   1.000
_cell.length_b   1.000
_cell.length_c   1.000
_cell.angle_alpha   90.00
_cell.angle_beta   90.00
_cell.angle_gamma   90.00
#
_symmetry.space_group_name_H-M   'P 1'
#
loop_
_entity.id
_entity.type
_entity.pdbx_description
1 polymer ?
#
loop_
_entity_poly.entity_id
_entity_poly.type
_entity_poly.pdbx_seq_one_letter_code
_entity_poly.pdbx_strand_id
1 'polypeptide(L)' 'MRSGIVYIASGENYPDALSASAAAVQEYAPVFLVTKNSIPDATKAVLSSFKPLRIVVLGGPNTISDAVVSEIGQYLRP' A
#
# COMPACT_ATOMS: atom_id res chain seq x y z
N MET A 1 -5.41 19.37 0.81
CA MET A 1 -5.60 18.03 0.23
C MET A 1 -4.72 17.05 0.98
N ARG A 2 -5.26 16.32 1.96
CA ARG A 2 -4.55 15.23 2.64
C ARG A 2 -5.58 14.13 2.90
N SER A 3 -5.91 13.35 1.87
CA SER A 3 -6.61 12.09 2.05
C SER A 3 -5.70 11.22 2.92
N GLY A 4 -6.15 10.87 4.12
CA GLY A 4 -5.41 10.01 5.05
C GLY A 4 -5.33 8.56 4.58
N ILE A 5 -5.60 8.29 3.31
CA ILE A 5 -5.74 6.96 2.73
C ILE A 5 -4.54 6.71 1.83
N VAL A 6 -3.95 5.53 1.97
CA VAL A 6 -2.84 5.06 1.13
C VAL A 6 -3.23 3.71 0.54
N TYR A 7 -2.96 3.52 -0.74
CA TYR A 7 -3.17 2.25 -1.42
C TYR A 7 -1.84 1.52 -1.58
N ILE A 8 -1.83 0.22 -1.32
CA ILE A 8 -0.65 -0.63 -1.50
C ILE A 8 -1.03 -1.77 -2.44
N ALA A 9 -0.25 -1.94 -3.50
CA ALA A 9 -0.43 -3.03 -4.45
C ALA A 9 0.88 -3.80 -4.62
N SER A 10 0.79 -5.02 -5.16
CA SER A 10 2.00 -5.76 -5.51
C SER A 10 2.61 -5.22 -6.81
N GLY A 11 3.91 -4.95 -6.78
CA GLY A 11 4.68 -4.60 -7.98
C GLY A 11 4.98 -5.82 -8.88
N GLU A 12 4.74 -7.04 -8.39
CA GLU A 12 5.03 -8.28 -9.13
C GLU A 12 3.82 -8.78 -9.92
N ASN A 13 2.59 -8.42 -9.49
CA ASN A 13 1.35 -8.83 -10.13
C ASN A 13 0.57 -7.58 -10.58
N TYR A 14 0.97 -7.09 -11.75
CA TYR A 14 0.52 -5.85 -12.40
C TYR A 14 -1.01 -5.67 -12.58
N PRO A 15 -1.86 -6.71 -12.77
CA PRO A 15 -3.30 -6.48 -12.99
C PRO A 15 -4.04 -5.96 -11.75
N ASP A 16 -3.58 -6.30 -10.54
CA ASP A 16 -4.18 -5.81 -9.28
C ASP A 16 -3.82 -4.32 -9.05
N ALA A 17 -2.58 -3.94 -9.39
CA ALA A 17 -2.10 -2.55 -9.30
C ALA A 17 -2.80 -1.60 -10.29
N LEU A 18 -3.24 -2.09 -11.45
CA LEU A 18 -3.97 -1.30 -12.44
C LEU A 18 -5.43 -1.02 -12.01
N SER A 19 -6.09 -2.02 -11.42
CA SER A 19 -7.43 -1.84 -10.84
C SER A 19 -7.39 -0.96 -9.58
N ALA A 20 -6.32 -1.10 -8.79
CA ALA A 20 -6.03 -0.25 -7.62
C ALA A 20 -5.88 1.22 -7.96
N SER A 21 -5.15 1.52 -9.04
CA SER A 21 -4.89 2.90 -9.46
C SER A 21 -6.17 3.59 -9.95
N ALA A 22 -7.10 2.86 -10.59
CA ALA A 22 -8.42 3.40 -10.93
C ALA A 22 -9.27 3.77 -9.70
N ALA A 23 -9.17 2.99 -8.61
CA ALA A 23 -9.84 3.30 -7.34
C ALA A 23 -9.14 4.44 -6.58
N ALA A 24 -7.80 4.46 -6.58
CA ALA A 24 -7.00 5.46 -5.87
C ALA A 24 -7.13 6.88 -6.46
N VAL A 25 -7.41 6.99 -7.77
CA VAL A 25 -7.68 8.28 -8.44
C VAL A 25 -8.93 8.96 -7.89
N GLN A 26 -9.96 8.21 -7.49
CA GLN A 26 -11.18 8.79 -6.93
C GLN A 26 -10.96 9.41 -5.54
N GLU A 27 -10.03 8.85 -4.77
CA GLU A 27 -9.71 9.28 -3.39
C GLU A 27 -8.49 10.21 -3.31
N TYR A 28 -7.91 10.61 -4.45
CA TYR A 28 -6.65 11.38 -4.54
C TYR A 28 -5.54 10.79 -3.66
N ALA A 29 -5.48 9.46 -3.57
CA ALA A 29 -4.59 8.76 -2.64
C ALA A 29 -3.37 8.20 -3.39
N PRO A 30 -2.16 8.28 -2.80
CA PRO A 30 -0.99 7.68 -3.42
C PRO A 30 -1.07 6.15 -3.39
N VAL A 31 -0.56 5.54 -4.47
CA VAL A 31 -0.38 4.08 -4.58
C VAL A 31 1.10 3.77 -4.40
N PHE A 32 1.43 2.88 -3.45
CA PHE A 32 2.78 2.35 -3.30
C PHE A 32 2.82 0.88 -3.70
N LEU A 33 4.01 0.47 -4.16
CA LEU A 33 4.26 -0.91 -4.56
C LEU A 33 5.09 -1.63 -3.50
N VAL A 34 4.73 -2.89 -3.27
CA VAL A 34 5.47 -3.84 -2.43
C VAL A 34 5.75 -5.12 -3.21
N THR A 35 6.67 -5.93 -2.72
CA THR A 35 6.85 -7.31 -3.22
C THR A 35 6.10 -8.27 -2.31
N LYS A 36 5.99 -9.53 -2.72
CA LYS A 36 5.27 -10.55 -1.95
C LYS A 36 5.75 -10.67 -0.50
N ASN A 37 7.06 -10.63 -0.30
CA ASN A 37 7.69 -10.91 1.00
C ASN A 37 8.46 -9.72 1.57
N SER A 38 8.41 -8.54 0.94
CA SER A 38 9.16 -7.38 1.42
C SER A 38 8.53 -6.05 1.02
N ILE A 39 8.75 -5.05 1.86
CA ILE A 39 8.42 -3.65 1.58
C ILE A 39 9.72 -2.95 1.15
N PRO A 40 9.81 -2.42 -0.07
CA PRO A 40 10.96 -1.64 -0.51
C PRO A 40 11.24 -0.45 0.42
N ASP A 41 12.51 -0.11 0.63
CA ASP A 41 12.91 1.00 1.51
C ASP A 41 12.29 2.35 1.13
N ALA A 42 12.11 2.59 -0.18
CA ALA A 42 11.41 3.77 -0.68
C ALA A 42 9.97 3.85 -0.15
N THR A 43 9.25 2.72 -0.13
CA THR A 43 7.89 2.63 0.40
C THR A 43 7.88 2.81 1.92
N LYS A 44 8.84 2.20 2.64
CA LYS A 44 8.99 2.35 4.10
C LYS A 44 9.22 3.81 4.52
N ALA A 45 10.10 4.51 3.80
CA ALA A 45 10.42 5.91 4.08
C ALA A 45 9.18 6.80 3.95
N VAL A 46 8.36 6.56 2.92
CA VAL A 46 7.14 7.35 2.71
C VAL A 46 6.06 6.99 3.73
N LEU A 47 5.83 5.70 4.02
CA LEU A 47 4.86 5.28 5.04
C LEU A 47 5.18 5.88 6.42
N SER A 48 6.47 5.89 6.79
CA SER A 48 6.95 6.46 8.06
C SER A 48 6.74 7.98 8.15
N SER A 49 6.89 8.68 7.02
CA SER A 49 6.74 10.14 6.93
C SER A 49 5.27 10.57 6.82
N PHE A 50 4.47 9.82 6.06
CA PHE A 50 3.08 10.15 5.77
C PHE A 50 2.11 9.78 6.91
N LYS A 51 2.37 8.68 7.63
CA LYS A 51 1.51 8.15 8.72
C LYS A 51 0.02 8.12 8.33
N PRO A 52 -0.38 7.23 7.41
CA PRO A 52 -1.74 7.16 6.93
C PRO A 52 -2.74 6.82 8.05
N LEU A 53 -3.96 7.35 7.92
CA LEU A 53 -5.13 6.99 8.75
C LEU A 53 -5.77 5.67 8.30
N ARG A 54 -5.62 5.33 7.02
CA ARG A 54 -6.13 4.09 6.43
C ARG A 54 -5.17 3.59 5.37
N ILE A 55 -4.93 2.29 5.36
CA ILE A 55 -4.17 1.63 4.31
C ILE A 55 -5.07 0.59 3.65
N VAL A 56 -5.15 0.62 2.33
CA VAL A 56 -5.93 -0.32 1.52
C VAL A 56 -4.94 -1.18 0.75
N VAL A 57 -4.90 -2.47 1.06
CA VAL A 57 -4.03 -3.43 0.39
C VAL A 57 -4.80 -4.10 -0.75
N LEU A 58 -4.22 -4.09 -1.93
CA LEU A 58 -4.79 -4.58 -3.18
C LEU A 58 -3.88 -5.67 -3.74
N GLY A 59 -4.25 -6.90 -3.38
CA GLY A 59 -3.52 -8.12 -3.69
C GLY A 59 -3.95 -9.20 -2.71
N GLY A 60 -4.13 -10.42 -3.21
CA GLY A 60 -4.42 -11.57 -2.35
C GLY A 60 -3.19 -12.06 -1.57
N PRO A 61 -3.37 -13.02 -0.64
CA PRO A 61 -2.26 -13.61 0.14
C PRO A 61 -1.21 -14.31 -0.74
N ASN A 62 -1.58 -14.68 -1.97
CA ASN A 62 -0.65 -15.24 -2.97
C ASN A 62 0.36 -14.22 -3.50
N THR A 63 0.03 -12.93 -3.40
CA THR A 63 0.71 -11.82 -4.04
C THR A 63 1.36 -10.87 -3.05
N ILE A 64 0.77 -10.72 -1.86
CA ILE A 64 1.33 -9.98 -0.72
C ILE A 64 1.16 -10.90 0.49
N SER A 65 2.26 -11.28 1.12
CA SER A 65 2.22 -12.15 2.30
C SER A 65 1.59 -11.43 3.50
N ASP A 66 0.93 -12.20 4.36
CA ASP A 66 0.34 -11.68 5.59
C ASP A 66 1.36 -10.99 6.49
N ALA A 67 2.63 -11.41 6.44
CA ALA A 67 3.73 -10.77 7.13
C ALA A 67 3.92 -9.31 6.68
N VAL A 68 3.91 -9.06 5.37
CA VAL A 68 4.01 -7.71 4.79
C VAL A 68 2.79 -6.87 5.17
N VAL A 69 1.58 -7.44 5.12
CA VAL A 69 0.35 -6.73 5.54
C VAL A 69 0.42 -6.34 7.03
N SER A 70 0.92 -7.24 7.87
CA SER A 70 1.11 -6.97 9.29
C SER A 70 2.18 -5.91 9.56
N GLU A 71 3.28 -5.90 8.79
CA GLU A 71 4.34 -4.88 8.88
C GLU A 71 3.80 -3.51 8.45
N ILE A 72 3.04 -3.46 7.36
CA ILE A 72 2.36 -2.25 6.87
C ILE A 72 1.43 -1.65 7.94
N GLY A 73 0.68 -2.49 8.65
CA GLY A 73 -0.25 -2.06 9.69
C GLY A 73 0.41 -1.27 10.82
N GLN A 74 1.71 -1.45 11.06
CA GLN A 74 2.46 -0.72 12.09
C GLN A 74 2.66 0.77 11.76
N TYR A 75 2.49 1.15 10.49
CA TYR A 75 2.62 2.54 10.04
C TYR A 75 1.31 3.33 10.14
N LEU A 76 0.20 2.67 10.52
CA LEU A 76 -1.06 3.36 10.79
C LEU A 76 -0.90 4.29 11.99
N ARG A 77 -1.49 5.49 11.86
CA ARG A 77 -1.59 6.41 13.00
C ARG A 77 -2.45 5.75 14.10
N PRO A 78 -2.04 5.84 15.39
CA PRO A 78 -2.87 5.39 16.51
C PRO A 78 -4.18 6.19 16.64
#